data_AF-A0A850MMA7-F1
#
_entry.id   AF-A0A850MMA7-F1
#
_cell.length_a   1.000
_cell.length_b   1.000
_cell.length_c   1.000
_cell.angle_alpha   90.00
_cell.angle_beta   90.00
_cell.angle_gamma   90.00
#
_symmetry.space_group_name_H-M   'P 1'
#
loop_
_entity.id
_entity.type
_entity.pdbx_description
1 polymer ?
#
loop_
_entity_poly.entity_id
_entity_poly.type
_entity_poly.pdbx_seq_one_letter_code
_entity_poly.pdbx_strand_id
1 'polypeptide(L)'
;MSSEESISIEIAKLKQQVKGVIGKVNTLKDQLQNREITLEQFKDKKEVLENQLRKILEQISKYKEKGTVETRKDAHIAEEANRLMYEFQTEFSDYISKPKVYISASLDDHFIFDVDYSNYPGKPNLIYPDSLKKLFLVPFDTKISVLNNWSSQNPSHIVEIFYEIEHILLSIFKSEVIEEPNINQQIIQKILQRRKFLESAEYELELRNTRNAIDLYQKVIEISYELEDFERANKYSQIIAELKNKLQS
;
A
#
# COMPACT_ATOMS: atom_id res chain seq x y z
N MET A 1 -27.85 -32.68 -10.83
CA MET A 1 -27.24 -31.50 -10.20
C MET A 1 -27.87 -30.27 -10.82
N SER A 2 -28.32 -29.33 -10.00
CA SER A 2 -28.87 -28.06 -10.53
C SER A 2 -27.73 -27.25 -11.16
N SER A 3 -28.08 -26.32 -12.05
CA SER A 3 -27.11 -25.38 -12.64
C SER A 3 -26.34 -24.60 -11.56
N GLU A 4 -27.02 -24.26 -10.45
CA GLU A 4 -26.43 -23.51 -9.33
C GLU A 4 -25.45 -24.34 -8.50
N GLU A 5 -25.72 -25.64 -8.32
CA GLU A 5 -24.83 -26.56 -7.62
C GLU A 5 -23.51 -26.74 -8.38
N SER A 6 -23.60 -26.85 -9.71
CA SER A 6 -22.42 -26.91 -10.59
C SER A 6 -21.57 -25.63 -10.50
N ILE A 7 -22.20 -24.46 -10.49
CA ILE A 7 -21.51 -23.15 -10.34
C ILE A 7 -20.79 -23.06 -8.99
N SER A 8 -21.46 -23.49 -7.91
CA SER A 8 -20.90 -23.45 -6.56
C SER A 8 -19.63 -24.30 -6.44
N ILE A 9 -19.64 -25.49 -7.07
CA ILE A 9 -18.47 -26.39 -7.12
C ILE A 9 -17.31 -25.74 -7.89
N GLU A 10 -17.59 -25.11 -9.03
CA GLU A 10 -16.52 -24.47 -9.81
C GLU A 10 -15.93 -23.26 -9.08
N ILE A 11 -16.75 -22.43 -8.42
CA ILE A 11 -16.25 -21.31 -7.61
C ILE A 11 -15.41 -21.82 -6.43
N ALA A 12 -15.82 -22.89 -5.76
CA ALA A 12 -15.03 -23.49 -4.69
C ALA A 12 -13.65 -23.96 -5.18
N LYS A 13 -13.60 -24.59 -6.36
CA LYS A 13 -12.35 -25.00 -7.02
C LYS A 13 -11.47 -23.79 -7.38
N LEU A 14 -12.05 -22.74 -7.96
CA LEU A 14 -11.32 -21.51 -8.30
C LEU A 14 -10.78 -20.82 -7.03
N LYS A 15 -11.55 -20.76 -5.94
CA LYS A 15 -11.08 -20.27 -4.63
C LYS A 15 -9.89 -21.07 -4.10
N GLN A 16 -9.92 -22.39 -4.25
CA GLN A 16 -8.78 -23.23 -3.87
C GLN A 16 -7.54 -22.89 -4.70
N GLN A 17 -7.71 -22.61 -6.01
CA GLN A 17 -6.60 -22.15 -6.85
C GLN A 17 -6.09 -20.77 -6.42
N VAL A 18 -6.97 -19.81 -6.09
CA VAL A 18 -6.59 -18.51 -5.51
C VAL A 18 -5.71 -18.70 -4.29
N LYS A 19 -6.16 -19.51 -3.32
CA LYS A 19 -5.39 -19.82 -2.11
C LYS A 19 -4.03 -20.44 -2.45
N GLY A 20 -3.99 -21.33 -3.43
CA GLY A 20 -2.75 -21.93 -3.93
C GLY A 20 -1.78 -20.92 -4.54
N VAL A 21 -2.27 -19.93 -5.29
CA VAL A 21 -1.44 -18.87 -5.88
C VAL A 21 -0.91 -17.93 -4.81
N ILE A 22 -1.77 -17.47 -3.87
CA ILE A 22 -1.37 -16.63 -2.74
C ILE A 22 -0.30 -17.34 -1.90
N GLY A 23 -0.50 -18.63 -1.59
CA GLY A 23 0.49 -19.43 -0.86
C GLY A 23 1.85 -19.47 -1.55
N LYS A 24 1.88 -19.65 -2.88
CA LYS A 24 3.13 -19.62 -3.66
C LYS A 24 3.81 -18.25 -3.61
N VAL A 25 3.06 -17.15 -3.68
CA VAL A 25 3.62 -15.80 -3.55
C VAL A 25 4.27 -15.60 -2.17
N ASN A 26 3.62 -16.07 -1.10
CA ASN A 26 4.19 -16.00 0.24
C ASN A 26 5.46 -16.85 0.36
N THR A 27 5.46 -18.08 -0.20
CA THR A 27 6.70 -18.88 -0.29
C THR A 27 7.82 -18.14 -1.01
N LEU A 28 7.54 -17.45 -2.12
CA LEU A 28 8.57 -16.65 -2.81
C LEU A 28 9.13 -15.52 -1.95
N LYS A 29 8.31 -14.89 -1.10
CA LYS A 29 8.78 -13.85 -0.16
C LYS A 29 9.72 -14.45 0.89
N ASP A 30 9.35 -15.60 1.45
CA ASP A 30 10.19 -16.31 2.41
C ASP A 30 11.54 -16.68 1.77
N GLN A 31 11.53 -17.18 0.53
CA GLN A 31 12.74 -17.47 -0.24
C GLN A 31 13.61 -16.24 -0.47
N LEU A 32 13.00 -15.08 -0.80
CA LEU A 32 13.73 -13.83 -0.97
C LEU A 32 14.35 -13.37 0.35
N GLN A 33 13.58 -13.42 1.45
CA GLN A 33 14.05 -13.04 2.78
C GLN A 33 15.19 -13.93 3.27
N ASN A 34 15.12 -15.23 2.99
CA ASN A 34 16.15 -16.22 3.29
C ASN A 34 17.31 -16.23 2.27
N ARG A 35 17.28 -15.33 1.28
CA ARG A 35 18.28 -15.20 0.21
C ARG A 35 18.46 -16.46 -0.65
N GLU A 36 17.42 -17.29 -0.77
CA GLU A 36 17.39 -18.46 -1.64
C GLU A 36 17.19 -18.10 -3.12
N ILE A 37 16.58 -16.93 -3.37
CA ILE A 37 16.39 -16.35 -4.71
C ILE A 37 16.83 -14.90 -4.72
N THR A 38 17.19 -14.39 -5.91
CA THR A 38 17.49 -12.97 -6.10
C THR A 38 16.20 -12.14 -6.19
N LEU A 39 16.32 -10.81 -6.02
CA LEU A 39 15.20 -9.89 -6.21
C LEU A 39 14.62 -9.96 -7.63
N GLU A 40 15.47 -10.15 -8.64
CA GLU A 40 15.05 -10.28 -10.04
C GLU A 40 14.25 -11.56 -10.27
N GLN A 41 14.75 -12.70 -9.77
CA GLN A 41 14.02 -13.97 -9.82
C GLN A 41 12.69 -13.90 -9.07
N PHE A 42 12.64 -13.17 -7.95
CA PHE A 42 11.40 -12.93 -7.22
C PHE A 42 10.39 -12.15 -8.07
N LYS A 43 10.82 -11.04 -8.69
CA LYS A 43 9.96 -10.19 -9.54
C LYS A 43 9.35 -10.99 -10.69
N ASP A 44 10.19 -11.71 -11.45
CA ASP A 44 9.75 -12.49 -12.61
C ASP A 44 8.72 -13.56 -12.21
N LYS A 45 9.03 -14.34 -11.16
CA LYS A 45 8.12 -15.40 -10.68
C LYS A 45 6.84 -14.82 -10.09
N LYS A 46 6.93 -13.69 -9.38
CA LYS A 46 5.77 -12.99 -8.82
C LYS A 46 4.84 -12.50 -9.91
N GLU A 47 5.36 -11.89 -10.97
CA GLU A 47 4.55 -11.42 -12.10
C GLU A 47 3.74 -12.55 -12.75
N VAL A 48 4.36 -13.72 -12.96
CA VAL A 48 3.67 -14.90 -13.50
C VAL A 48 2.51 -15.33 -12.59
N LEU A 49 2.72 -15.35 -11.27
CA LEU A 49 1.70 -15.72 -10.29
C LEU A 49 0.58 -14.67 -10.20
N GLU A 50 0.90 -13.37 -10.27
CA GLU A 50 -0.10 -12.31 -10.28
C GLU A 50 -0.97 -12.36 -11.53
N ASN A 51 -0.37 -12.62 -12.70
CA ASN A 51 -1.12 -12.82 -13.94
C ASN A 51 -2.01 -14.07 -13.89
N GLN A 52 -1.55 -15.13 -13.22
CA GLN A 52 -2.39 -16.29 -12.96
C GLN A 52 -3.56 -15.94 -12.03
N LEU A 53 -3.31 -15.18 -10.96
CA LEU A 53 -4.34 -14.75 -10.02
C LEU A 53 -5.42 -13.91 -10.71
N ARG A 54 -5.03 -12.89 -11.50
CA ARG A 54 -5.97 -12.05 -12.29
C ARG A 54 -6.91 -12.90 -13.14
N LYS A 55 -6.36 -13.87 -13.88
CA LYS A 55 -7.17 -14.78 -14.73
C LYS A 55 -8.18 -15.61 -13.92
N ILE A 56 -7.80 -16.06 -12.72
CA ILE A 56 -8.71 -16.81 -11.84
C ILE A 56 -9.82 -15.87 -11.31
N LEU A 57 -9.48 -14.65 -10.90
CA LEU A 57 -10.45 -13.67 -10.44
C LEU A 57 -11.45 -13.26 -11.53
N GLU A 58 -10.98 -13.07 -12.77
CA GLU A 58 -11.83 -12.86 -13.94
C GLU A 58 -12.76 -14.03 -14.23
N GLN A 59 -12.35 -15.27 -13.94
CA GLN A 59 -13.23 -16.42 -14.07
C GLN A 59 -14.30 -16.43 -12.98
N ILE A 60 -13.94 -16.13 -11.73
CA ILE A 60 -14.89 -16.06 -10.61
C ILE A 60 -15.91 -14.93 -10.85
N SER A 61 -15.49 -13.76 -11.34
CA SER A 61 -16.38 -12.61 -11.55
C SER A 61 -17.47 -12.85 -12.63
N LYS A 62 -17.23 -13.76 -13.58
CA LYS A 62 -18.24 -14.13 -14.61
C LYS A 62 -19.49 -14.79 -14.03
N TYR A 63 -19.43 -15.25 -12.78
CA TYR A 63 -20.56 -15.85 -12.08
C TYR A 63 -21.39 -14.84 -11.27
N LYS A 64 -21.13 -13.53 -11.34
CA LYS A 64 -21.83 -12.51 -10.53
C LYS A 64 -23.36 -12.51 -10.66
N GLU A 65 -23.89 -12.86 -11.83
CA GLU A 65 -25.34 -12.95 -12.08
C GLU A 65 -25.89 -14.38 -11.98
N LYS A 66 -25.05 -15.37 -11.62
CA LYS A 66 -25.41 -16.79 -11.69
C LYS A 66 -25.09 -17.50 -10.37
N GLY A 67 -25.98 -18.40 -9.96
CA GLY A 67 -25.79 -19.18 -8.73
C GLY A 67 -26.43 -18.55 -7.49
N THR A 68 -26.05 -19.12 -6.35
CA THR A 68 -26.56 -18.77 -5.02
C THR A 68 -26.09 -17.38 -4.56
N VAL A 69 -26.75 -16.83 -3.55
CA VAL A 69 -26.37 -15.53 -2.95
C VAL A 69 -24.89 -15.50 -2.54
N GLU A 70 -24.38 -16.59 -1.96
CA GLU A 70 -22.98 -16.71 -1.55
C GLU A 70 -22.02 -16.65 -2.74
N THR A 71 -22.31 -17.40 -3.81
CA THR A 71 -21.48 -17.38 -5.02
C THR A 71 -21.45 -16.02 -5.71
N ARG A 72 -22.54 -15.26 -5.66
CA ARG A 72 -22.57 -13.88 -6.19
C ARG A 72 -21.73 -12.94 -5.35
N LYS A 73 -21.79 -13.06 -4.02
CA LYS A 73 -20.92 -12.30 -3.10
C LYS A 73 -19.45 -12.56 -3.41
N ASP A 74 -19.07 -13.81 -3.61
CA ASP A 74 -17.70 -14.17 -3.97
C ASP A 74 -17.26 -13.59 -5.32
N ALA A 75 -18.17 -13.60 -6.30
CA ALA A 75 -17.93 -12.99 -7.61
C ALA A 75 -17.69 -11.48 -7.52
N HIS A 76 -18.46 -10.77 -6.68
CA HIS A 76 -18.23 -9.34 -6.44
C HIS A 76 -16.89 -9.09 -5.72
N ILE A 77 -16.56 -9.87 -4.69
CA ILE A 77 -15.27 -9.76 -3.99
C ILE A 77 -14.11 -9.99 -4.98
N ALA A 78 -14.22 -10.97 -5.88
CA ALA A 78 -13.21 -11.23 -6.89
C ALA A 78 -13.09 -10.09 -7.92
N GLU A 79 -14.21 -9.48 -8.30
CA GLU A 79 -14.22 -8.30 -9.17
C GLU A 79 -13.49 -7.10 -8.53
N GLU A 80 -13.79 -6.79 -7.27
CA GLU A 80 -13.14 -5.70 -6.53
C GLU A 80 -11.65 -5.96 -6.31
N ALA A 81 -11.27 -7.19 -5.96
CA ALA A 81 -9.86 -7.58 -5.82
C ALA A 81 -9.10 -7.42 -7.14
N ASN A 82 -9.71 -7.80 -8.26
CA ASN A 82 -9.10 -7.66 -9.58
C ASN A 82 -8.90 -6.18 -9.94
N ARG A 83 -9.90 -5.32 -9.70
CA ARG A 83 -9.81 -3.87 -9.91
C ARG A 83 -8.67 -3.25 -9.10
N LEU A 84 -8.57 -3.59 -7.81
CA LEU A 84 -7.47 -3.11 -6.96
C LEU A 84 -6.10 -3.50 -7.51
N MET A 85 -5.92 -4.74 -8.01
CA MET A 85 -4.66 -5.16 -8.62
C MET A 85 -4.30 -4.41 -9.90
N TYR A 86 -5.29 -3.90 -10.65
CA TYR A 86 -5.03 -3.10 -11.86
C TYR A 86 -4.58 -1.68 -11.52
N GLU A 87 -5.20 -1.08 -10.51
CA GLU A 87 -5.01 0.34 -10.22
C GLU A 87 -3.91 0.60 -9.19
N PHE A 88 -3.67 -0.35 -8.27
CA PHE A 88 -2.74 -0.19 -7.16
C PHE A 88 -1.83 -1.38 -6.96
N GLN A 89 -0.61 -1.10 -6.46
CA GLN A 89 0.24 -2.16 -5.92
C GLN A 89 -0.48 -2.80 -4.72
N THR A 90 -0.78 -4.08 -4.85
CA THR A 90 -1.63 -4.81 -3.90
C THR A 90 -0.95 -6.11 -3.48
N GLU A 91 -1.11 -6.48 -2.21
CA GLU A 91 -0.64 -7.75 -1.65
C GLU A 91 -1.77 -8.46 -0.91
N PHE A 92 -1.91 -9.76 -1.13
CA PHE A 92 -2.87 -10.60 -0.40
C PHE A 92 -2.12 -11.56 0.53
N SER A 93 -2.52 -11.61 1.80
CA SER A 93 -1.95 -12.55 2.77
C SER A 93 -2.64 -13.91 2.72
N ASP A 94 -3.94 -13.93 3.04
CA ASP A 94 -4.75 -15.14 3.19
C ASP A 94 -6.02 -15.13 2.34
N TYR A 95 -6.63 -13.95 2.18
CA TYR A 95 -7.91 -13.78 1.50
C TYR A 95 -7.85 -12.59 0.56
N ILE A 96 -8.47 -12.74 -0.61
CA ILE A 96 -8.58 -11.65 -1.59
C ILE A 96 -9.40 -10.47 -1.09
N SER A 97 -10.28 -10.69 -0.10
CA SER A 97 -11.06 -9.66 0.57
C SER A 97 -10.31 -8.88 1.65
N LYS A 98 -9.04 -9.24 1.91
CA LYS A 98 -8.19 -8.60 2.93
C LYS A 98 -6.84 -8.13 2.37
N PRO A 99 -6.80 -7.32 1.29
CA PRO A 99 -5.54 -6.86 0.73
C PRO A 99 -4.85 -5.81 1.60
N LYS A 100 -3.53 -5.77 1.43
CA LYS A 100 -2.67 -4.62 1.68
C LYS A 100 -2.54 -3.82 0.40
N VAL A 101 -2.77 -2.51 0.48
CA VAL A 101 -2.67 -1.57 -0.64
C VAL A 101 -1.54 -0.58 -0.35
N TYR A 102 -0.63 -0.44 -1.31
CA TYR A 102 0.55 0.42 -1.20
C TYR A 102 0.33 1.70 -1.99
N ILE A 103 0.40 2.85 -1.32
CA ILE A 103 0.25 4.17 -1.93
C ILE A 103 1.52 4.97 -1.69
N SER A 104 2.06 5.59 -2.75
CA SER A 104 3.24 6.45 -2.69
C SER A 104 2.83 7.90 -2.94
N ALA A 105 2.94 8.75 -1.92
CA ALA A 105 2.65 10.18 -2.06
C ALA A 105 3.85 10.96 -2.62
N SER A 106 5.07 10.45 -2.35
CA SER A 106 6.33 10.96 -2.85
C SER A 106 7.33 9.79 -3.09
N LEU A 107 8.58 10.11 -3.44
CA LEU A 107 9.65 9.10 -3.56
C LEU A 107 10.06 8.48 -2.21
N ASP A 108 9.78 9.16 -1.10
CA ASP A 108 10.15 8.71 0.24
C ASP A 108 8.95 8.42 1.14
N ASP A 109 7.77 8.92 0.79
CA ASP A 109 6.55 8.82 1.60
C ASP A 109 5.62 7.75 1.03
N HIS A 110 5.79 6.54 1.55
CA HIS A 110 5.00 5.36 1.22
C HIS A 110 4.10 4.97 2.39
N PHE A 111 2.86 4.57 2.07
CA PHE A 111 1.84 4.21 3.04
C PHE A 111 1.27 2.83 2.67
N ILE A 112 1.07 1.99 3.69
CA ILE A 112 0.48 0.66 3.55
C ILE A 112 -0.85 0.68 4.28
N PHE A 113 -1.93 0.38 3.57
CA PHE A 113 -3.28 0.30 4.10
C PHE A 113 -3.73 -1.15 4.09
N ASP A 114 -4.26 -1.65 5.21
CA ASP A 114 -4.99 -2.91 5.23
C ASP A 114 -6.49 -2.61 5.06
N VAL A 115 -7.18 -3.32 4.17
CA VAL A 115 -8.63 -3.20 4.02
C VAL A 115 -9.29 -4.57 4.14
N ASP A 116 -10.36 -4.67 4.92
CA ASP A 116 -11.19 -5.87 5.02
C ASP A 116 -12.60 -5.58 4.48
N TYR A 117 -12.88 -6.13 3.30
CA TYR A 117 -14.21 -6.06 2.66
C TYR A 117 -14.84 -7.45 2.55
N SER A 118 -14.51 -8.38 3.46
CA SER A 118 -15.13 -9.71 3.53
C SER A 118 -16.65 -9.67 3.74
N ASN A 119 -17.17 -8.56 4.25
CA ASN A 119 -18.59 -8.32 4.45
C ASN A 119 -19.30 -7.63 3.27
N TYR A 120 -18.67 -7.52 2.09
CA TYR A 120 -19.29 -6.91 0.90
C TYR A 120 -20.71 -7.43 0.63
N PRO A 121 -21.70 -6.56 0.33
CA PRO A 121 -21.60 -5.12 0.06
C PRO A 121 -21.61 -4.23 1.33
N GLY A 122 -21.41 -4.79 2.52
CA GLY A 122 -21.18 -4.05 3.76
C GLY A 122 -19.99 -3.10 3.67
N LYS A 123 -20.01 -2.04 4.50
CA LYS A 123 -18.92 -1.06 4.59
C LYS A 123 -17.59 -1.77 4.90
N PRO A 124 -16.51 -1.51 4.14
CA PRO A 124 -15.21 -2.10 4.41
C PRO A 124 -14.60 -1.52 5.68
N ASN A 125 -13.78 -2.32 6.36
CA ASN A 125 -12.96 -1.85 7.47
C ASN A 125 -11.58 -1.44 6.93
N LEU A 126 -11.20 -0.18 7.14
CA LEU A 126 -9.92 0.38 6.69
C LEU A 126 -8.99 0.57 7.89
N ILE A 127 -7.79 0.02 7.80
CA ILE A 127 -6.70 0.21 8.77
C ILE A 127 -5.59 0.98 8.06
N TYR A 128 -5.18 2.09 8.66
CA TYR A 128 -4.17 3.00 8.12
C TYR A 128 -3.01 3.17 9.10
N PRO A 129 -1.81 3.52 8.60
CA PRO A 129 -0.60 3.56 9.43
C PRO A 129 -0.66 4.67 10.49
N ASP A 130 0.02 4.46 11.61
CA ASP A 130 0.05 5.39 12.74
C ASP A 130 0.64 6.76 12.38
N SER A 131 1.48 6.83 11.35
CA SER A 131 1.99 8.09 10.80
C SER A 131 0.85 9.02 10.34
N LEU A 132 -0.23 8.47 9.77
CA LEU A 132 -1.41 9.24 9.39
C LEU A 132 -2.25 9.64 10.60
N LYS A 133 -2.33 8.81 11.65
CA LYS A 133 -3.01 9.20 12.90
C LYS A 133 -2.36 10.41 13.55
N LYS A 134 -1.04 10.53 13.47
CA LYS A 134 -0.29 11.69 13.96
C LYS A 134 -0.50 12.91 13.06
N LEU A 135 -0.55 12.69 11.75
CA LEU A 135 -0.65 13.75 10.76
C LEU A 135 -1.98 14.52 10.83
N PHE A 136 -3.08 13.86 11.20
CA PHE A 136 -4.41 14.46 11.26
C PHE A 136 -4.87 14.67 12.70
N LEU A 137 -5.56 15.78 12.97
CA LEU A 137 -6.18 16.12 14.26
C LEU A 137 -7.47 15.33 14.52
N VAL A 138 -8.01 14.71 13.49
CA VAL A 138 -9.21 13.86 13.51
C VAL A 138 -8.86 12.50 12.90
N PRO A 139 -9.62 11.42 13.19
CA PRO A 139 -9.35 10.12 12.58
C PRO A 139 -9.34 10.21 11.05
N PHE A 140 -8.32 9.64 10.41
CA PHE A 140 -8.07 9.83 8.98
C PHE A 140 -9.23 9.33 8.09
N ASP A 141 -9.90 8.25 8.49
CA ASP A 141 -11.08 7.72 7.83
C ASP A 141 -12.25 8.71 7.75
N THR A 142 -12.34 9.69 8.65
CA THR A 142 -13.32 10.78 8.54
C THR A 142 -13.09 11.70 7.35
N LYS A 143 -11.92 11.63 6.71
CA LYS A 143 -11.55 12.37 5.50
C LYS A 143 -11.96 11.68 4.21
N ILE A 144 -12.34 10.42 4.28
CA ILE A 144 -12.62 9.60 3.10
C ILE A 144 -14.13 9.57 2.88
N SER A 145 -14.62 10.50 2.06
CA SER A 145 -16.03 10.68 1.72
C SER A 145 -16.67 9.41 1.17
N VAL A 146 -15.97 8.66 0.32
CA VAL A 146 -16.46 7.39 -0.26
C VAL A 146 -16.75 6.38 0.86
N LEU A 147 -15.85 6.28 1.84
CA LEU A 147 -16.00 5.38 2.98
C LEU A 147 -17.10 5.84 3.95
N ASN A 148 -17.26 7.16 4.13
CA ASN A 148 -18.24 7.74 5.04
C ASN A 148 -19.67 7.68 4.49
N ASN A 149 -19.83 7.74 3.18
CA ASN A 149 -21.13 7.66 2.49
C ASN A 149 -21.44 6.27 1.96
N TRP A 150 -20.75 5.23 2.46
CA TRP A 150 -20.91 3.86 1.97
C TRP A 150 -22.35 3.33 2.13
N SER A 151 -22.94 2.85 1.05
CA SER A 151 -24.26 2.21 1.03
C SER A 151 -24.16 0.75 0.62
N SER A 152 -24.76 -0.15 1.37
CA SER A 152 -24.82 -1.57 0.96
C SER A 152 -25.85 -1.85 -0.15
N GLN A 153 -26.77 -0.92 -0.43
CA GLN A 153 -27.70 -1.04 -1.55
C GLN A 153 -27.04 -0.62 -2.88
N ASN A 154 -26.14 0.35 -2.83
CA ASN A 154 -25.36 0.81 -3.97
C ASN A 154 -23.91 1.06 -3.53
N PRO A 155 -23.13 -0.02 -3.31
CA PRO A 155 -21.76 0.11 -2.83
C PRO A 155 -20.88 0.74 -3.91
N SER A 156 -20.08 1.74 -3.50
CA SER A 156 -18.95 2.22 -4.30
C SER A 156 -17.95 1.09 -4.56
N HIS A 157 -17.10 1.27 -5.55
CA HIS A 157 -15.97 0.36 -5.74
C HIS A 157 -14.91 0.59 -4.65
N ILE A 158 -14.25 -0.48 -4.18
CA ILE A 158 -13.20 -0.40 -3.15
C ILE A 158 -12.04 0.48 -3.63
N VAL A 159 -11.77 0.48 -4.94
CA VAL A 159 -10.73 1.30 -5.57
C VAL A 159 -10.97 2.81 -5.41
N GLU A 160 -12.23 3.26 -5.32
CA GLU A 160 -12.58 4.67 -5.15
C GLU A 160 -12.12 5.23 -3.80
N ILE A 161 -12.12 4.40 -2.75
CA ILE A 161 -11.56 4.74 -1.43
C ILE A 161 -10.09 5.12 -1.59
N PHE A 162 -9.33 4.33 -2.37
CA PHE A 162 -7.89 4.52 -2.52
C PHE A 162 -7.52 5.66 -3.45
N TYR A 163 -8.31 5.96 -4.48
CA TYR A 163 -8.14 7.19 -5.26
C TYR A 163 -8.35 8.43 -4.39
N GLU A 164 -9.36 8.44 -3.51
CA GLU A 164 -9.58 9.55 -2.59
C GLU A 164 -8.43 9.70 -1.60
N ILE A 165 -7.95 8.58 -1.02
CA ILE A 165 -6.76 8.57 -0.16
C ILE A 165 -5.53 9.13 -0.90
N GLU A 166 -5.26 8.63 -2.12
CA GLU A 166 -4.14 9.10 -2.93
C GLU A 166 -4.24 10.60 -3.18
N HIS A 167 -5.42 11.11 -3.57
CA HIS A 167 -5.63 12.54 -3.78
C HIS A 167 -5.35 13.37 -2.51
N ILE A 168 -5.84 12.92 -1.34
CA ILE A 168 -5.58 13.59 -0.06
C ILE A 168 -4.08 13.60 0.25
N LEU A 169 -3.38 12.49 0.06
CA LEU A 169 -1.95 12.42 0.33
C LEU A 169 -1.17 13.28 -0.68
N LEU A 170 -1.51 13.23 -1.96
CA LEU A 170 -0.86 14.05 -2.99
C LEU A 170 -1.03 15.54 -2.72
N SER A 171 -2.21 16.00 -2.27
CA SER A 171 -2.43 17.41 -1.96
C SER A 171 -1.57 17.89 -0.78
N ILE A 172 -1.28 17.00 0.18
CA ILE A 172 -0.43 17.31 1.34
C ILE A 172 1.06 17.28 0.95
N PHE A 173 1.50 16.26 0.22
CA PHE A 173 2.92 15.99 -0.01
C PHE A 173 3.48 16.62 -1.29
N LYS A 174 2.64 17.09 -2.23
CA LYS A 174 3.10 17.82 -3.43
C LYS A 174 2.87 19.32 -3.38
N SER A 175 2.02 19.81 -2.48
CA SER A 175 1.71 21.25 -2.42
C SER A 175 2.71 22.01 -1.56
N GLU A 176 3.10 23.21 -2.00
CA GLU A 176 3.82 24.18 -1.18
C GLU A 176 2.90 24.83 -0.13
N VAL A 177 1.59 24.83 -0.40
CA VAL A 177 0.55 25.40 0.46
C VAL A 177 -0.43 24.31 0.87
N ILE A 178 -0.46 23.98 2.15
CA ILE A 178 -1.35 22.94 2.67
C ILE A 178 -2.65 23.58 3.15
N GLU A 179 -3.73 23.31 2.42
CA GLU A 179 -5.07 23.84 2.72
C GLU A 179 -5.93 22.88 3.57
N GLU A 180 -5.37 21.79 4.09
CA GLU A 180 -6.14 20.82 4.90
C GLU A 180 -6.39 21.34 6.33
N PRO A 181 -7.64 21.70 6.70
CA PRO A 181 -7.93 22.37 7.96
C PRO A 181 -7.72 21.50 9.21
N ASN A 182 -7.68 20.17 9.07
CA ASN A 182 -7.50 19.26 10.21
C ASN A 182 -6.12 18.60 10.22
N ILE A 183 -5.14 19.17 9.52
CA ILE A 183 -3.78 18.67 9.58
C ILE A 183 -3.06 19.20 10.82
N ASN A 184 -2.21 18.38 11.41
CA ASN A 184 -1.29 18.81 12.44
C ASN A 184 -0.17 19.63 11.78
N GLN A 185 -0.34 20.95 11.78
CA GLN A 185 0.58 21.89 11.13
C GLN A 185 2.03 21.75 11.62
N GLN A 186 2.25 21.44 12.90
CA GLN A 186 3.61 21.26 13.41
C GLN A 186 4.28 20.02 12.81
N ILE A 187 3.54 18.91 12.72
CA ILE A 187 4.06 17.65 12.16
C ILE A 187 4.33 17.79 10.67
N ILE A 188 3.42 18.41 9.91
CA ILE A 188 3.62 18.55 8.46
C ILE A 188 4.79 19.50 8.14
N GLN A 189 4.97 20.59 8.90
CA GLN A 189 6.14 21.46 8.72
C GLN A 189 7.46 20.72 8.96
N LYS A 190 7.52 19.84 9.98
CA LYS A 190 8.69 18.98 10.19
C LYS A 190 8.91 18.00 9.03
N ILE A 191 7.85 17.37 8.53
CA ILE A 191 7.93 16.47 7.36
C ILE A 191 8.49 17.21 6.14
N LEU A 192 7.97 18.40 5.83
CA LEU A 192 8.44 19.21 4.71
C LEU A 192 9.88 19.69 4.90
N GLN A 193 10.24 20.12 6.12
CA GLN A 193 11.60 20.52 6.44
C GLN A 193 12.59 19.36 6.27
N ARG A 194 12.23 18.17 6.76
CA ARG A 194 13.03 16.96 6.59
C ARG A 194 13.27 16.66 5.11
N ARG A 195 12.22 16.73 4.29
CA ARG A 195 12.32 16.51 2.84
C ARG A 195 13.26 17.51 2.17
N LYS A 196 13.14 18.80 2.51
CA LYS A 196 14.04 19.83 1.98
C LYS A 196 15.51 19.54 2.31
N PHE A 197 15.80 19.09 3.52
CA PHE A 197 17.17 18.69 3.89
C PHE A 197 17.64 17.45 3.14
N LEU A 198 16.75 16.48 2.91
CA LEU A 198 17.07 15.28 2.12
C LEU A 198 17.43 15.65 0.67
N GLU A 199 16.57 16.41 -0.01
CA GLU A 199 16.80 16.87 -1.39
C GLU A 199 18.11 17.68 -1.49
N SER A 200 18.39 18.52 -0.49
CA SER A 200 19.64 19.28 -0.42
C SER A 200 20.86 18.38 -0.20
N ALA A 201 20.74 17.33 0.61
CA ALA A 201 21.82 16.38 0.88
C ALA A 201 22.19 15.58 -0.37
N GLU A 202 21.17 15.14 -1.13
CA GLU A 202 21.35 14.45 -2.41
C GLU A 202 22.03 15.34 -3.44
N TYR A 203 21.59 16.60 -3.55
CA TYR A 203 22.23 17.59 -4.43
C TYR A 203 23.71 17.82 -4.07
N GLU A 204 24.06 17.95 -2.78
CA GLU A 204 25.45 18.09 -2.35
C GLU A 204 26.29 16.84 -2.66
N LEU A 205 25.71 15.63 -2.65
CA LEU A 205 26.38 14.42 -3.10
C LEU A 205 26.68 14.45 -4.60
N GLU A 206 25.75 14.94 -5.42
CA GLU A 206 25.96 15.10 -6.87
C GLU A 206 27.12 16.09 -7.16
N LEU A 207 27.23 17.15 -6.36
CA LEU A 207 28.35 18.09 -6.40
C LEU A 207 29.65 17.56 -5.78
N ARG A 208 29.66 16.31 -5.30
CA ARG A 208 30.78 15.67 -4.58
C ARG A 208 31.19 16.39 -3.30
N ASN A 209 30.27 17.14 -2.70
CA ASN A 209 30.47 17.83 -1.44
C ASN A 209 29.99 16.97 -0.27
N THR A 210 30.73 15.88 -0.02
CA THR A 210 30.33 14.85 0.95
C THR A 210 30.18 15.38 2.38
N ARG A 211 30.94 16.41 2.77
CA ARG A 211 30.84 17.00 4.12
C ARG A 211 29.49 17.70 4.33
N ASN A 212 29.09 18.58 3.41
CA ASN A 212 27.78 19.24 3.50
C ASN A 212 26.63 18.24 3.45
N ALA A 213 26.74 17.21 2.59
CA ALA A 213 25.74 16.15 2.54
C ALA A 213 25.57 15.44 3.89
N ILE A 214 26.67 15.10 4.57
CA ILE A 214 26.64 14.49 5.91
C ILE A 214 25.91 15.40 6.91
N ASP A 215 26.23 16.70 6.94
CA ASP A 215 25.61 17.66 7.87
C ASP A 215 24.09 17.80 7.62
N LEU A 216 23.66 17.74 6.36
CA LEU A 216 22.24 17.76 6.00
C LEU A 216 21.53 16.46 6.39
N TYR A 217 22.15 15.30 6.18
CA TYR A 217 21.61 14.02 6.66
C TYR A 217 21.49 13.97 8.19
N GLN A 218 22.39 14.63 8.93
CA GLN A 218 22.24 14.74 10.40
C GLN A 218 20.95 15.45 10.79
N LYS A 219 20.60 16.56 10.11
CA LYS A 219 19.31 17.25 10.32
C LYS A 219 18.11 16.39 9.94
N VAL A 220 18.23 15.57 8.89
CA VAL A 220 17.20 14.59 8.53
C VAL A 220 16.97 13.57 9.66
N ILE A 221 18.06 13.08 10.29
CA ILE A 221 17.98 12.16 11.42
C ILE A 221 17.32 12.82 12.64
N GLU A 222 17.74 14.05 12.99
CA GLU A 222 17.17 14.81 14.10
C GLU A 222 15.65 14.96 13.96
N ILE A 223 15.18 15.46 12.81
CA ILE A 223 13.75 15.62 12.57
C ILE A 223 13.02 14.26 12.53
N SER A 224 13.68 13.20 12.04
CA SER A 224 13.08 11.86 12.06
C SER A 224 12.86 11.35 13.48
N TYR A 225 13.79 11.60 14.41
CA TYR A 225 13.56 11.30 15.83
C TYR A 225 12.40 12.13 16.42
N GLU A 226 12.29 13.41 16.08
CA GLU A 226 11.18 14.26 16.52
C GLU A 226 9.81 13.81 15.99
N LEU A 227 9.79 13.14 14.83
CA LEU A 227 8.60 12.53 14.23
C LEU A 227 8.36 11.10 14.73
N GLU A 228 9.26 10.56 15.57
CA GLU A 228 9.31 9.17 16.01
C GLU A 228 9.40 8.17 14.83
N ASP A 229 10.05 8.59 13.74
CA ASP A 229 10.32 7.79 12.55
C ASP A 229 11.71 7.16 12.65
N PHE A 230 11.84 6.19 13.55
CA PHE A 230 13.12 5.55 13.87
C PHE A 230 13.69 4.74 12.70
N GLU A 231 12.84 4.22 11.82
CA GLU A 231 13.28 3.50 10.62
C GLU A 231 14.06 4.42 9.68
N ARG A 232 13.51 5.61 9.37
CA ARG A 232 14.25 6.61 8.58
C ARG A 232 15.49 7.12 9.30
N ALA A 233 15.42 7.38 10.60
CA ALA A 233 16.58 7.80 11.38
C ALA A 233 17.74 6.78 11.27
N ASN A 234 17.43 5.49 11.36
CA ASN A 234 18.41 4.42 11.20
C ASN A 234 18.96 4.32 9.77
N LYS A 235 18.09 4.40 8.75
CA LYS A 235 18.49 4.42 7.32
C LYS A 235 19.54 5.51 7.05
N TYR A 236 19.25 6.75 7.44
CA TYR A 236 20.17 7.86 7.17
C TYR A 236 21.42 7.84 8.06
N SER A 237 21.35 7.24 9.26
CA SER A 237 22.55 6.99 10.08
C SER A 237 23.54 6.05 9.39
N GLN A 238 23.03 4.99 8.73
CA GLN A 238 23.86 4.07 7.94
C GLN A 238 24.51 4.78 6.74
N ILE A 239 23.73 5.59 6.00
CA ILE A 239 24.24 6.39 4.88
C ILE A 239 25.39 7.31 5.34
N ILE A 240 25.24 8.01 6.46
CA ILE A 240 26.32 8.85 7.01
C ILE A 240 27.58 8.02 7.31
N ALA A 241 27.43 6.85 7.93
CA ALA A 241 28.56 5.99 8.25
C ALA A 241 29.34 5.56 6.99
N GLU A 242 28.63 5.19 5.93
CA GLU A 242 29.23 4.85 4.63
C GLU A 242 29.97 6.04 4.00
N LEU A 243 29.37 7.24 4.03
CA LEU A 243 29.99 8.45 3.52
C LEU A 243 31.25 8.84 4.30
N LYS A 244 31.25 8.66 5.62
CA LYS A 244 32.43 8.90 6.47
C LYS A 244 33.56 7.93 6.16
N ASN A 245 33.26 6.66 5.92
CA ASN A 245 34.27 5.68 5.53
C ASN A 245 34.93 6.04 4.18
N LYS A 246 34.13 6.50 3.21
CA LYS A 246 34.64 6.96 1.90
C LYS A 246 35.52 8.21 1.97
N LEU A 247 35.36 9.05 3.00
CA LEU A 247 36.20 10.23 3.21
C LEU A 247 37.57 9.89 3.83
N GLN A 248 37.72 8.69 4.42
CA GLN A 248 38.94 8.22 5.06
C GLN A 248 39.81 7.35 4.12
N SER A 249 39.21 6.80 3.07
CA SER A 249 39.88 6.04 2.00
C SER A 249 40.45 6.94 0.92
#